data_AF-A0A4Q2JYG3-F1
#
_entry.id   AF-A0A4Q2JYG3-F1
#
_cell.length_a   1.000
_cell.length_b   1.000
_cell.length_c   1.000
_cell.angle_alpha   90.00
_cell.angle_beta   90.00
_cell.angle_gamma   90.00
#
_symmetry.space_group_name_H-M   'P 1'
#
loop_
_entity.id
_entity.type
_entity.pdbx_description
1 polymer ?
#
loop_
_entity_poly.entity_id
_entity_poly.type
_entity_poly.pdbx_seq_one_letter_code
_entity_poly.pdbx_strand_id
1 'polypeptide(L)'
;MTEEPLNLLLATYDLDAQGHGRFKRLLRDEFGESGGRWIRVQSSVILVETAHTPEAFKDLFDIYVGVGNGSLFVADLSFSGYSGYGGKDGWAWLDEVRARRAATRAAQDAEFLEREAQEYDELYGDAELEVWIDPHGENARRIA
;
A
#
# COMPACT_ATOMS: atom_id res chain seq x y z
N MET A 1 -16.32 -21.56 0.43
CA MET A 1 -14.93 -21.15 0.65
C MET A 1 -14.91 -19.65 0.46
N THR A 2 -14.75 -18.89 1.53
CA THR A 2 -14.50 -17.44 1.43
C THR A 2 -13.07 -17.29 0.93
N GLU A 3 -12.89 -16.84 -0.31
CA GLU A 3 -11.56 -16.50 -0.82
C GLU A 3 -10.95 -15.43 0.10
N GLU A 4 -9.70 -15.65 0.51
CA GLU A 4 -8.99 -14.67 1.32
C GLU A 4 -8.88 -13.35 0.53
N PRO A 5 -9.04 -12.20 1.20
CA PRO A 5 -8.99 -10.93 0.52
C PRO A 5 -7.59 -10.65 -0.03
N LEU A 6 -7.53 -10.31 -1.31
CA LEU A 6 -6.28 -9.94 -1.97
C LEU A 6 -5.86 -8.53 -1.57
N ASN A 7 -4.57 -8.34 -1.34
CA ASN A 7 -3.93 -7.04 -1.14
C ASN A 7 -3.81 -6.29 -2.47
N LEU A 8 -3.79 -4.95 -2.40
CA LEU A 8 -3.51 -4.08 -3.54
C LEU A 8 -2.17 -3.43 -3.29
N LEU A 9 -1.14 -3.88 -3.98
CA LEU A 9 0.20 -3.33 -3.81
C LEU A 9 0.53 -2.35 -4.94
N LEU A 10 1.16 -1.25 -4.58
CA LEU A 10 1.87 -0.37 -5.49
C LEU A 10 3.34 -0.75 -5.46
N ALA A 11 3.90 -1.06 -6.63
CA ALA A 11 5.32 -1.31 -6.76
C ALA A 11 5.95 -0.30 -7.71
N THR A 12 6.99 0.39 -7.24
CA THR A 12 7.87 1.22 -8.07
C THR A 12 9.22 0.51 -8.18
N TYR A 13 9.83 0.56 -9.36
CA TYR A 13 11.07 -0.17 -9.61
C TYR A 13 12.01 0.57 -10.54
N ASP A 14 13.31 0.44 -10.29
CA ASP A 14 14.38 0.87 -11.18
C ASP A 14 15.24 -0.32 -11.55
N LEU A 15 15.24 -0.67 -12.84
CA LEU A 15 15.81 -1.90 -13.37
C LEU A 15 16.44 -1.63 -14.73
N ASP A 16 17.49 -2.38 -15.06
CA ASP A 16 18.01 -2.41 -16.43
C ASP A 16 17.04 -3.12 -17.39
N ALA A 17 17.41 -3.18 -18.68
CA ALA A 17 16.59 -3.81 -19.70
C ALA A 17 16.35 -5.31 -19.47
N GLN A 18 17.32 -6.02 -18.89
CA GLN A 18 17.20 -7.46 -18.61
C GLN A 18 16.29 -7.70 -17.41
N GLY A 19 16.46 -6.92 -16.35
CA GLY A 19 15.62 -6.91 -15.15
C GLY A 19 14.17 -6.57 -15.51
N HIS A 20 13.93 -5.58 -16.37
CA HIS A 20 12.60 -5.28 -16.90
C HIS A 20 11.94 -6.49 -17.56
N GLY A 21 12.70 -7.24 -18.36
CA GLY A 21 12.20 -8.45 -19.03
C GLY A 21 11.84 -9.56 -18.03
N ARG A 22 12.69 -9.78 -17.02
CA ARG A 22 12.46 -10.77 -15.96
C ARG A 22 11.27 -10.40 -15.09
N PHE A 23 11.18 -9.13 -14.67
CA PHE A 23 10.08 -8.66 -13.84
C PHE A 23 8.74 -8.73 -14.58
N LYS A 24 8.70 -8.33 -15.85
CA LYS A 24 7.49 -8.49 -16.68
C LYS A 24 7.07 -9.96 -16.84
N ARG A 25 8.04 -10.87 -16.93
CA ARG A 25 7.77 -12.31 -16.96
C ARG A 25 7.16 -12.79 -15.64
N LEU A 26 7.75 -12.41 -14.50
CA LEU A 26 7.18 -12.69 -13.17
C LEU A 26 5.72 -12.24 -13.09
N LEU A 27 5.42 -10.99 -13.51
CA LEU A 27 4.07 -10.47 -13.38
C LEU A 27 3.06 -11.27 -14.21
N ARG A 28 3.48 -11.68 -15.41
CA ARG A 28 2.62 -12.48 -16.28
C ARG A 28 2.42 -13.90 -15.77
N ASP A 29 3.49 -14.53 -15.31
CA ASP A 29 3.46 -15.94 -14.92
C ASP A 29 2.71 -16.11 -13.58
N GLU A 30 2.79 -15.13 -12.68
CA GLU A 30 2.15 -15.16 -11.35
C GLU A 30 0.76 -14.51 -11.31
N PHE A 31 0.55 -13.43 -12.09
CA PHE A 31 -0.67 -12.61 -12.00
C PHE A 31 -1.44 -12.48 -13.33
N GLY A 32 -1.01 -13.19 -14.38
CA GLY A 32 -1.66 -13.20 -15.69
C GLY A 32 -1.37 -11.95 -16.53
N GLU A 33 -2.17 -11.68 -17.56
CA GLU A 33 -1.94 -10.52 -18.42
C GLU A 33 -2.24 -9.18 -17.72
N SER A 34 -1.60 -8.11 -18.20
CA SER A 34 -1.86 -6.75 -17.71
C SER A 34 -3.34 -6.38 -17.93
N GLY A 35 -3.96 -5.77 -16.93
CA GLY A 35 -5.40 -5.52 -16.82
C GLY A 35 -6.17 -6.64 -16.12
N GLY A 36 -5.55 -7.80 -15.87
CA GLY A 36 -6.11 -8.86 -15.02
C GLY A 36 -5.90 -8.52 -13.54
N ARG A 37 -4.89 -9.13 -12.93
CA ARG A 37 -4.53 -8.90 -11.51
C ARG A 37 -3.39 -7.90 -11.33
N TRP A 38 -2.95 -7.26 -12.38
CA TRP A 38 -1.97 -6.18 -12.29
C TRP A 38 -2.11 -5.25 -13.47
N ILE A 39 -1.66 -4.02 -13.29
CA ILE A 39 -1.63 -3.03 -14.36
C ILE A 39 -0.40 -2.15 -14.23
N ARG A 40 0.17 -1.77 -15.37
CA ARG A 40 1.22 -0.76 -15.43
C ARG A 40 0.58 0.63 -15.52
N VAL A 41 0.85 1.48 -14.53
CA VAL A 41 0.34 2.87 -14.51
C VAL A 41 1.38 3.88 -14.98
N GLN A 42 2.67 3.59 -14.84
CA GLN A 42 3.79 4.32 -15.44
C GLN A 42 4.90 3.35 -15.84
N SER A 43 5.92 3.78 -16.60
CA SER A 43 7.00 2.91 -17.10
C SER A 43 7.63 2.01 -16.04
N SER A 44 7.78 2.55 -14.82
CA SER A 44 8.42 1.94 -13.66
C SER A 44 7.48 1.81 -12.45
N VAL A 45 6.17 1.89 -12.68
CA VAL A 45 5.17 1.83 -11.61
C VAL A 45 4.03 0.91 -12.02
N ILE A 46 3.76 -0.07 -11.16
CA ILE A 46 2.66 -1.01 -11.33
C ILE A 46 1.78 -1.03 -10.09
N LEU A 47 0.55 -1.50 -10.31
CA LEU A 47 -0.35 -1.93 -9.26
C LEU A 47 -0.61 -3.42 -9.45
N VAL A 48 -0.70 -4.18 -8.36
CA VAL A 48 -0.93 -5.62 -8.37
C VAL A 48 -1.93 -6.01 -7.28
N GLU A 49 -2.89 -6.87 -7.64
CA GLU A 49 -3.88 -7.48 -6.75
C GLU A 49 -3.42 -8.91 -6.40
N THR A 50 -2.90 -9.10 -5.20
CA THR A 50 -2.17 -10.32 -4.82
C THR A 50 -2.45 -10.75 -3.38
N ALA A 51 -2.32 -12.05 -3.09
CA ALA A 51 -2.39 -12.55 -1.71
C ALA A 51 -1.08 -12.28 -0.94
N HIS A 52 -0.02 -11.86 -1.63
CA HIS A 52 1.27 -11.58 -1.01
C HIS A 52 1.25 -10.27 -0.22
N THR A 53 1.93 -10.26 0.92
CA THR A 53 2.32 -9.03 1.62
C THR A 53 3.41 -8.29 0.81
N PRO A 54 3.70 -7.01 1.10
CA PRO A 54 4.82 -6.30 0.47
C PRO A 54 6.16 -7.05 0.57
N GLU A 55 6.46 -7.65 1.72
CA GLU A 55 7.67 -8.42 1.95
C GLU A 55 7.70 -9.70 1.10
N ALA A 56 6.62 -10.48 1.07
CA ALA A 56 6.53 -11.68 0.24
C ALA A 56 6.62 -11.33 -1.26
N PHE A 57 6.06 -10.20 -1.69
CA PHE A 57 6.18 -9.73 -3.06
C PHE A 57 7.63 -9.33 -3.41
N LYS A 58 8.34 -8.67 -2.48
CA LYS A 58 9.77 -8.37 -2.61
C LYS A 58 10.58 -9.66 -2.73
N ASP A 59 10.30 -10.67 -1.93
CA ASP A 59 11.04 -11.93 -2.00
C ASP A 59 10.79 -12.66 -3.33
N LEU A 60 9.56 -12.63 -3.84
CA LEU A 60 9.23 -13.13 -5.18
C LEU A 60 10.01 -12.38 -6.26
N PHE A 61 10.10 -11.05 -6.15
CA PHE A 61 10.92 -10.24 -7.04
C PHE A 61 12.40 -10.65 -6.99
N ASP A 62 12.97 -10.83 -5.80
CA ASP A 62 14.36 -11.22 -5.61
C ASP A 62 14.66 -12.60 -6.22
N ILE A 63 13.72 -13.54 -6.16
CA ILE A 63 13.83 -14.87 -6.79
C ILE A 63 13.92 -14.76 -8.32
N TYR A 64 13.07 -13.95 -8.94
CA TYR A 64 12.97 -13.89 -10.40
C TYR A 64 13.94 -12.92 -11.05
N VAL A 65 14.20 -11.79 -10.40
CA VAL A 65 15.05 -10.71 -10.93
C VAL A 65 16.48 -10.86 -10.42
N GLY A 66 16.65 -11.31 -9.18
CA GLY A 66 17.92 -11.50 -8.49
C GLY A 66 18.20 -10.39 -7.48
N VAL A 67 18.66 -10.79 -6.30
CA VAL A 67 19.05 -9.86 -5.23
C VAL A 67 20.09 -8.85 -5.74
N GLY A 68 19.83 -7.56 -5.50
CA GLY A 68 20.72 -6.46 -5.89
C GLY A 68 20.66 -6.05 -7.36
N ASN A 69 19.84 -6.70 -8.19
CA ASN A 69 19.62 -6.31 -9.59
C ASN A 69 18.55 -5.22 -9.67
N GLY A 70 18.92 -4.00 -9.27
CA GLY A 70 18.05 -2.83 -9.29
C GLY A 70 17.44 -2.50 -7.94
N SER A 71 16.40 -1.67 -7.94
CA SER A 71 15.65 -1.29 -6.74
C SER A 71 14.16 -1.53 -6.92
N LEU A 72 13.51 -1.89 -5.82
CA LEU A 72 12.08 -2.11 -5.73
C LEU A 72 11.58 -1.45 -4.44
N PHE A 73 10.51 -0.67 -4.55
CA PHE A 73 9.74 -0.20 -3.42
C PHE A 73 8.31 -0.72 -3.56
N VAL A 74 7.77 -1.29 -2.49
CA VAL A 74 6.42 -1.87 -2.47
C VAL A 74 5.65 -1.28 -1.31
N ALA A 75 4.48 -0.72 -1.60
CA ALA A 75 3.55 -0.23 -0.60
C ALA A 75 2.23 -0.98 -0.72
N ASP A 76 1.63 -1.32 0.42
CA ASP A 76 0.26 -1.82 0.46
C ASP A 76 -0.71 -0.63 0.45
N LEU A 77 -1.55 -0.57 -0.58
CA LEU A 77 -2.58 0.45 -0.77
C LEU A 77 -3.99 -0.08 -0.45
N SER A 78 -4.10 -1.25 0.17
CA SER A 78 -5.39 -1.88 0.48
C SER A 78 -6.34 -0.98 1.26
N PHE A 79 -5.80 -0.16 2.16
CA PHE A 79 -6.56 0.70 3.08
C PHE A 79 -6.31 2.19 2.86
N SER A 80 -5.46 2.54 1.91
CA SER A 80 -5.12 3.94 1.64
C SER A 80 -6.18 4.60 0.75
N GLY A 81 -6.44 5.88 1.02
CA GLY A 81 -7.03 6.76 0.02
C GLY A 81 -5.97 7.14 -1.01
N TYR A 82 -6.35 7.20 -2.29
CA TYR A 82 -5.49 7.71 -3.35
C TYR A 82 -6.31 8.53 -4.34
N SER A 83 -5.67 9.53 -4.93
CA SER A 83 -6.23 10.42 -5.92
C SER A 83 -5.14 10.83 -6.90
N GLY A 84 -5.52 11.24 -8.11
CA GLY A 84 -4.55 11.68 -9.10
C GLY A 84 -5.13 11.76 -10.51
N TYR A 85 -4.22 11.86 -11.47
CA TYR A 85 -4.51 11.91 -12.90
C TYR A 85 -3.66 10.88 -13.63
N GLY A 86 -4.18 10.30 -14.71
CA GLY A 86 -3.45 9.24 -15.44
C GLY A 86 -4.24 8.68 -16.61
N GLY A 87 -3.71 7.61 -17.21
CA GLY A 87 -4.40 6.89 -18.29
C GLY A 87 -5.74 6.34 -17.82
N LYS A 88 -6.76 6.42 -18.68
CA LYS A 88 -8.13 5.97 -18.38
C LYS A 88 -8.17 4.51 -17.92
N ASP A 89 -7.35 3.66 -18.56
CA ASP A 89 -7.32 2.22 -18.29
C ASP A 89 -6.84 1.90 -16.87
N GLY A 90 -5.84 2.64 -16.36
CA GLY A 90 -5.33 2.48 -15.00
C GLY A 90 -6.38 2.83 -13.93
N TRP A 91 -7.11 3.93 -14.14
CA TRP A 91 -8.16 4.37 -13.23
C TRP A 91 -9.38 3.46 -13.27
N ALA A 92 -9.82 3.05 -14.45
CA ALA A 92 -10.92 2.10 -14.60
C ALA A 92 -10.61 0.76 -13.89
N TRP A 93 -9.40 0.23 -14.08
CA TRP A 93 -8.96 -0.99 -13.40
C TRP A 93 -8.97 -0.84 -11.87
N LEU A 94 -8.49 0.29 -11.36
CA LEU A 94 -8.52 0.61 -9.94
C LEU A 94 -9.94 0.66 -9.37
N ASP A 95 -10.88 1.29 -10.08
CA ASP A 95 -12.28 1.37 -9.66
C ASP A 95 -12.93 -0.03 -9.63
N GLU A 96 -12.62 -0.90 -10.59
CA GLU A 96 -13.08 -2.29 -10.60
C GLU A 96 -12.53 -3.10 -9.42
N VAL A 97 -11.23 -2.98 -9.11
CA VAL A 97 -10.61 -3.61 -7.93
C VAL A 97 -11.30 -3.14 -6.66
N ARG A 98 -11.57 -1.83 -6.53
CA ARG A 98 -12.28 -1.27 -5.38
C ARG A 98 -13.69 -1.83 -5.26
N ALA A 99 -14.41 -1.96 -6.37
CA ALA A 99 -15.76 -2.51 -6.37
C ALA A 99 -15.76 -3.97 -5.88
N ARG A 100 -14.78 -4.79 -6.30
CA ARG A 100 -14.61 -6.17 -5.82
C ARG A 100 -14.27 -6.23 -4.33
N ARG A 101 -13.50 -5.25 -3.84
CA ARG A 101 -13.00 -5.22 -2.45
C ARG A 101 -13.91 -4.49 -1.46
N ALA A 102 -14.95 -3.80 -1.91
CA ALA A 102 -15.76 -2.92 -1.06
C ALA A 102 -16.35 -3.62 0.19
N ALA A 103 -16.74 -4.89 0.08
CA ALA A 103 -17.29 -5.65 1.20
C ALA A 103 -16.22 -6.01 2.24
N THR A 104 -15.03 -6.40 1.80
CA THR A 104 -13.91 -6.73 2.69
C THR A 104 -13.30 -5.49 3.33
N ARG A 105 -13.23 -4.41 2.56
CA ARG A 105 -12.67 -3.12 2.98
C ARG A 105 -13.40 -2.58 4.21
N ALA A 106 -14.72 -2.66 4.28
CA ALA A 106 -15.46 -2.13 5.44
C ALA A 106 -15.11 -2.86 6.75
N ALA A 107 -14.89 -4.17 6.71
CA ALA A 107 -14.52 -4.96 7.88
C ALA A 107 -13.08 -4.67 8.33
N GLN A 108 -12.15 -4.52 7.38
CA GLN A 108 -10.74 -4.28 7.65
C GLN A 108 -10.42 -2.82 7.97
N ASP A 109 -11.15 -1.84 7.39
CA ASP A 109 -11.04 -0.42 7.74
C ASP A 109 -11.44 -0.21 9.21
N ALA A 110 -12.44 -0.96 9.71
CA ALA A 110 -12.82 -0.92 11.12
C ALA A 110 -11.69 -1.45 12.04
N GLU A 111 -11.07 -2.56 11.67
CA GLU A 111 -9.96 -3.17 12.40
C GLU A 111 -8.69 -2.29 12.39
N PHE A 112 -8.38 -1.67 11.24
CA PHE A 112 -7.26 -0.74 11.11
C PHE A 112 -7.45 0.51 11.99
N LEU A 113 -8.66 1.11 11.96
CA LEU A 113 -8.98 2.27 12.80
C LEU A 113 -8.95 1.93 14.29
N GLU A 114 -9.38 0.72 14.67
CA GLU A 114 -9.30 0.25 16.05
C GLU A 114 -7.84 0.07 16.50
N ARG A 115 -6.97 -0.46 15.63
CA ARG A 115 -5.54 -0.58 15.91
C ARG A 115 -4.83 0.76 15.98
N GLU A 116 -5.08 1.68 15.04
CA GLU A 116 -4.51 3.04 15.10
C GLU A 116 -4.97 3.78 16.37
N ALA A 117 -6.23 3.60 16.78
CA ALA A 117 -6.73 4.18 18.03
C ALA A 117 -6.03 3.60 19.26
N GLN A 118 -5.78 2.29 19.28
CA GLN A 118 -5.02 1.63 20.36
C GLN A 118 -3.56 2.08 20.38
N GLU A 119 -2.87 2.12 19.23
CA GLU A 119 -1.49 2.62 19.13
C GLU A 119 -1.39 4.09 19.58
N TYR A 120 -2.38 4.91 19.24
CA TYR A 120 -2.45 6.30 19.70
C TYR A 120 -2.66 6.42 21.21
N ASP A 121 -3.55 5.61 21.80
CA ASP A 121 -3.78 5.58 23.25
C ASP A 121 -2.54 5.04 24.00
N GLU A 122 -1.82 4.07 23.45
CA GLU A 122 -0.56 3.59 24.03
C GLU A 122 0.58 4.63 23.95
N LEU A 123 0.64 5.41 22.87
CA LEU A 123 1.67 6.45 22.68
C LEU A 123 1.37 7.74 23.44
N TYR A 124 0.10 8.07 23.65
CA TYR A 124 -0.34 9.39 24.12
C TYR A 124 -1.40 9.37 25.23
N GLY A 125 -1.91 8.20 25.64
CA GLY A 125 -2.99 8.06 26.63
C GLY A 125 -2.59 8.44 28.06
N ASP A 126 -1.30 8.32 28.40
CA ASP A 126 -0.72 8.77 29.67
C ASP A 126 -0.13 10.19 29.60
N ALA A 127 -0.22 10.88 28.46
CA ALA A 127 0.20 12.27 28.38
C ALA A 127 -0.79 13.15 29.17
N GLU A 128 -0.51 13.34 30.46
CA GLU A 128 -1.13 14.41 31.24
C GLU A 128 -0.84 15.74 30.52
N LEU A 129 -1.85 16.25 29.81
CA LEU A 129 -1.89 17.62 29.35
C LEU A 129 -1.91 18.51 30.60
N GLU A 130 -0.73 18.88 31.10
CA GLU A 130 -0.60 19.97 32.06
C GLU A 130 -1.03 21.27 31.38
N VAL A 131 -2.31 21.60 31.49
CA VAL A 131 -2.85 22.89 31.09
C VAL A 131 -2.45 23.92 32.14
N TRP A 132 -1.27 24.52 31.97
CA TRP A 132 -0.90 25.71 32.71
C TRP A 132 -1.65 26.91 32.11
N ILE A 133 -2.64 27.41 32.83
CA ILE A 133 -3.24 28.71 32.53
C ILE A 133 -2.24 29.76 33.02
N ASP A 134 -1.53 30.40 32.09
CA ASP A 134 -0.75 31.60 32.40
C ASP A 134 -1.70 32.67 32.98
N PRO A 135 -1.45 33.21 34.18
CA PRO A 135 -2.23 34.32 34.74
C PRO A 135 -2.23 35.59 33.85
N HIS A 136 -1.41 35.64 32.80
CA HIS A 136 -1.36 36.71 31.80
C HIS A 136 -2.09 36.39 30.48
N GLY A 137 -2.71 35.21 30.33
CA GLY A 137 -3.62 34.91 29.23
C GLY A 137 -2.99 34.45 27.92
N GLU A 138 -1.71 34.05 27.91
CA GLU A 138 -1.07 33.43 26.73
C GLU A 138 -0.87 31.92 26.93
N ASN A 139 -1.61 31.11 26.17
CA ASN A 139 -1.49 29.65 26.20
C ASN A 139 -0.17 29.22 25.53
N ALA A 140 0.87 28.95 26.30
CA ALA A 140 2.08 28.31 25.81
C ALA A 140 1.94 26.77 25.88
N ARG A 141 1.90 26.10 24.73
CA ARG A 141 1.95 24.63 24.64
C ARG A 141 3.40 24.18 24.55
N ARG A 142 3.84 23.29 25.43
CA ARG A 142 5.11 22.57 25.26
C ARG A 142 4.89 21.09 25.55
N ILE A 143 5.35 20.25 24.62
CA ILE A 143 5.33 18.79 24.73
C ILE A 143 6.54 18.40 25.57
N ALA A 144 6.33 17.61 26.63
CA ALA A 144 7.40 17.05 27.47
C ALA A 144 8.10 15.88 26.78
#